data_AF-A0A661IT07-F1
#
_entry.id   AF-A0A661IT07-F1
#
_cell.length_a   1.000
_cell.length_b   1.000
_cell.length_c   1.000
_cell.angle_alpha   90.00
_cell.angle_beta   90.00
_cell.angle_gamma   90.00
#
_symmetry.space_group_name_H-M   'P 1'
#
loop_
_entity.id
_entity.type
_entity.pdbx_description
1 polymer ?
#
loop_
_entity_poly.entity_id
_entity_poly.type
_entity_poly.pdbx_seq_one_letter_code
_entity_poly.pdbx_strand_id
1 'polypeptide(L)'
;MSKIIEVKETIRDKYSLFNIKRFKFGNLSIERPTRVIDSKNIRYKHIFSLFEDRPIIFEKSIFVNLKRFCKVVNALGSKKVADHFGVPSFEKDYPRYISVTLTFNPIRDFKSQKTAKDYLEGYLFYYKHYSTSVLLVPNIKIYRYIKQGNRVSKEVVATADEFINLIDTMYDILDYRDNKPIFVPLSLRFSMNDISKLAKHYIKKEYYNVWIDFEGGAVTEDRIARIHKFMRVFDELGLFDKLVVIATNVRREIISNIKKDYTPASDALASLIGANIIGVNREPLRPVEGQLVIERSKLREHKARIFDHTRYYYFKAIIADWLDQEIRLKVLNDVKTNVAFNIRLVDEEFCRQADSLLEKGSVKDHIYNKQMLQEYKQGSLIKALLNIERGTSKITEWF
;
A
#
# COMPACT_ATOMS: atom_id res chain seq x y z
N MET A 1 8.91 8.43 -24.68
CA MET A 1 9.19 7.38 -23.68
C MET A 1 7.86 6.82 -23.24
N SER A 2 7.76 5.49 -23.14
CA SER A 2 6.52 4.82 -22.72
C SER A 2 6.18 5.20 -21.27
N LYS A 3 4.91 5.51 -21.00
CA LYS A 3 4.35 5.73 -19.66
C LYS A 3 4.09 4.42 -18.92
N ILE A 4 4.15 3.31 -19.65
CA ILE A 4 4.13 1.97 -19.11
C ILE A 4 5.57 1.65 -18.70
N ILE A 5 5.73 1.12 -17.49
CA ILE A 5 7.03 0.66 -17.03
C ILE A 5 7.41 -0.59 -17.84
N GLU A 6 8.57 -0.53 -18.49
CA GLU A 6 9.14 -1.69 -19.15
C GLU A 6 9.72 -2.65 -18.10
N VAL A 7 9.13 -3.84 -18.03
CA VAL A 7 9.60 -4.94 -17.18
C VAL A 7 10.58 -5.78 -17.99
N LYS A 8 11.84 -5.82 -17.54
CA LYS A 8 12.92 -6.55 -18.22
C LYS A 8 12.85 -8.05 -17.97
N GLU A 9 12.46 -8.42 -16.77
CA GLU A 9 12.40 -9.82 -16.32
C GLU A 9 11.27 -9.96 -15.31
N THR A 10 10.54 -11.08 -15.38
CA THR A 10 9.61 -11.51 -14.34
C THR A 10 9.94 -12.95 -13.93
N ILE A 11 10.13 -13.17 -12.64
CA ILE A 11 10.25 -14.49 -12.03
C ILE A 11 9.01 -14.68 -11.16
N ARG A 12 8.18 -15.66 -11.51
CA ARG A 12 6.90 -15.91 -10.85
C ARG A 12 7.02 -17.04 -9.84
N ASP A 13 6.37 -16.89 -8.70
CA ASP A 13 6.10 -18.02 -7.82
C ASP A 13 4.96 -18.88 -8.39
N LYS A 14 5.10 -20.19 -8.32
CA LYS A 14 4.09 -21.13 -8.83
C LYS A 14 2.82 -21.17 -7.97
N TYR A 15 2.96 -20.92 -6.67
CA TYR A 15 1.90 -21.18 -5.69
C TYR A 15 1.23 -19.92 -5.17
N SER A 16 1.65 -18.72 -5.55
CA SER A 16 1.15 -17.45 -5.02
C SER A 16 1.25 -16.35 -6.07
N LEU A 17 0.81 -15.14 -5.71
CA LEU A 17 1.03 -13.96 -6.54
C LEU A 17 2.41 -13.34 -6.35
N PHE A 18 3.24 -13.88 -5.44
CA PHE A 18 4.59 -13.37 -5.25
C PHE A 18 5.38 -13.45 -6.56
N ASN A 19 6.08 -12.37 -6.89
CA ASN A 19 6.88 -12.28 -8.09
C ASN A 19 8.03 -11.30 -7.89
N ILE A 20 9.12 -11.57 -8.58
CA ILE A 20 10.23 -10.65 -8.73
C ILE A 20 10.10 -10.03 -10.12
N LYS A 21 10.07 -8.70 -10.18
CA LYS A 21 10.06 -7.95 -11.45
C LYS A 21 11.20 -6.96 -11.46
N ARG A 22 11.98 -7.00 -12.53
CA ARG A 22 13.12 -6.10 -12.74
C ARG A 22 12.72 -4.97 -13.66
N PHE A 23 12.69 -3.74 -13.14
CA PHE A 23 12.27 -2.56 -13.89
C PHE A 23 12.88 -1.27 -13.33
N LYS A 24 12.69 -0.13 -14.01
CA LYS A 24 13.13 1.18 -13.52
C LYS A 24 11.97 1.96 -12.89
N PHE A 25 12.25 2.60 -11.75
CA PHE A 25 11.36 3.49 -11.02
C PHE A 25 12.04 4.86 -10.85
N GLY A 26 11.66 5.83 -11.67
CA GLY A 26 12.45 7.06 -11.81
C GLY A 26 13.87 6.73 -12.29
N ASN A 27 14.88 7.11 -11.51
CA ASN A 27 16.29 6.78 -11.76
C ASN A 27 16.77 5.52 -11.02
N LEU A 28 15.91 4.84 -10.25
CA LEU A 28 16.28 3.61 -9.52
C LEU A 28 15.93 2.35 -10.32
N SER A 29 16.77 1.33 -10.20
CA SER A 29 16.43 -0.03 -10.62
C SER A 29 15.76 -0.75 -9.45
N ILE A 30 14.59 -1.32 -9.71
CA ILE A 30 13.87 -2.20 -8.79
C ILE A 30 14.19 -3.62 -9.22
N GLU A 31 14.82 -4.38 -8.33
CA GLU A 31 15.28 -5.75 -8.60
C GLU A 31 14.44 -6.81 -7.88
N ARG A 32 13.58 -6.39 -6.95
CA ARG A 32 12.73 -7.23 -6.08
C ARG A 32 11.64 -6.36 -5.44
N PRO A 33 10.64 -6.96 -4.75
CA PRO A 33 9.71 -6.18 -3.94
C PRO A 33 10.44 -5.27 -2.94
N THR A 34 10.16 -3.97 -2.99
CA THR A 34 10.89 -2.95 -2.22
C THR A 34 9.95 -2.18 -1.29
N ARG A 35 10.38 -1.99 -0.05
CA ARG A 35 9.66 -1.17 0.92
C ARG A 35 9.98 0.31 0.73
N VAL A 36 8.96 1.17 0.77
CA VAL A 36 9.15 2.63 0.73
C VAL A 36 9.08 3.25 2.13
N ILE A 37 9.71 4.41 2.24
CA ILE A 37 9.82 5.24 3.45
C ILE A 37 8.71 6.28 3.45
N ASP A 38 7.93 6.34 4.54
CA ASP A 38 6.91 7.38 4.72
C ASP A 38 7.55 8.70 5.15
N SER A 39 7.49 9.71 4.27
CA SER A 39 8.03 11.06 4.46
C SER A 39 7.52 11.74 5.73
N LYS A 40 6.32 11.41 6.19
CA LYS A 40 5.70 12.09 7.35
C LYS A 40 6.33 11.68 8.68
N ASN A 41 6.70 10.41 8.81
CA ASN A 41 7.03 9.81 10.10
C ASN A 41 8.54 9.65 10.33
N ILE A 42 9.38 10.15 9.43
CA ILE A 42 10.84 9.97 9.49
C ILE A 42 11.55 11.34 9.51
N ARG A 43 12.86 11.33 9.80
CA ARG A 43 13.79 12.47 9.71
C ARG A 43 15.09 11.94 9.10
N TYR A 44 15.88 12.81 8.47
CA TYR A 44 17.15 12.46 7.83
C TYR A 44 18.04 11.54 8.68
N LYS A 45 18.25 11.87 9.97
CA LYS A 45 19.09 11.08 10.90
C LYS A 45 18.66 9.62 11.10
N HIS A 46 17.39 9.28 10.85
CA HIS A 46 16.88 7.90 11.00
C HIS A 46 17.00 7.08 9.71
N ILE A 47 17.30 7.73 8.58
CA ILE A 47 17.39 7.06 7.28
C ILE A 47 18.83 6.68 7.01
N PHE A 48 19.76 7.63 7.17
CA PHE A 48 21.15 7.45 6.80
C PHE A 48 21.71 6.18 7.46
N SER A 49 21.63 6.04 8.78
CA SER A 49 22.21 4.88 9.48
C SER A 49 21.53 3.52 9.22
N LEU A 50 20.33 3.48 8.65
CA LEU A 50 19.53 2.24 8.53
C LEU A 50 19.38 1.73 7.09
N PHE A 51 19.67 2.57 6.09
CA PHE A 51 19.39 2.31 4.68
C PHE A 51 20.58 2.63 3.75
N GLU A 52 21.82 2.71 4.25
CA GLU A 52 23.00 3.01 3.41
C GLU A 52 23.19 2.00 2.27
N ASP A 53 22.78 0.74 2.48
CA ASP A 53 22.91 -0.38 1.55
C ASP A 53 21.66 -0.60 0.66
N ARG A 54 20.66 0.29 0.71
CA ARG A 54 19.33 0.03 0.12
C ARG A 54 18.83 1.18 -0.76
N PRO A 55 18.02 0.88 -1.80
CA PRO A 55 17.34 1.92 -2.55
C PRO A 55 16.33 2.65 -1.65
N ILE A 56 16.46 3.97 -1.58
CA ILE A 56 15.56 4.83 -0.81
C ILE A 56 14.49 5.41 -1.74
N ILE A 57 13.23 5.09 -1.45
CA ILE A 57 12.06 5.64 -2.13
C ILE A 57 11.13 6.24 -1.08
N PHE A 58 10.69 7.48 -1.29
CA PHE A 58 9.78 8.16 -0.38
C PHE A 58 8.33 8.14 -0.86
N GLU A 59 7.41 7.96 0.08
CA GLU A 59 5.97 8.09 -0.12
C GLU A 59 5.40 9.15 0.82
N LYS A 60 4.56 10.03 0.28
CA LYS A 60 3.64 10.86 1.07
C LYS A 60 2.19 10.50 0.77
N SER A 61 1.47 9.99 1.77
CA SER A 61 0.03 9.72 1.66
C SER A 61 -0.82 10.89 2.12
N ILE A 62 -1.85 11.22 1.35
CA ILE A 62 -2.74 12.36 1.61
C ILE A 62 -4.20 11.95 1.43
N PHE A 63 -4.99 12.16 2.48
CA PHE A 63 -6.45 12.06 2.42
C PHE A 63 -7.07 13.43 2.27
N VAL A 64 -7.96 13.55 1.28
CA VAL A 64 -8.46 14.84 0.82
C VAL A 64 -9.97 14.81 0.81
N ASN A 65 -10.57 15.65 1.64
CA ASN A 65 -11.99 15.96 1.57
C ASN A 65 -12.23 17.19 0.68
N LEU A 66 -13.50 17.42 0.31
CA LEU A 66 -13.89 18.52 -0.57
C LEU A 66 -13.37 19.88 -0.07
N LYS A 67 -13.49 20.17 1.24
CA LYS A 67 -13.00 21.41 1.84
C LYS A 67 -11.49 21.61 1.63
N ARG A 68 -10.70 20.56 1.85
CA ARG A 68 -9.23 20.61 1.68
C ARG A 68 -8.87 20.73 0.20
N PHE A 69 -9.57 20.02 -0.68
CA PHE A 69 -9.41 20.11 -2.12
C PHE A 69 -9.62 21.55 -2.62
N CYS A 70 -10.78 22.16 -2.33
CA CYS A 70 -11.08 23.53 -2.74
C CYS A 70 -10.08 24.55 -2.17
N LYS A 71 -9.61 24.34 -0.93
CA LYS A 71 -8.59 25.21 -0.32
C LYS A 71 -7.26 25.18 -1.07
N VAL A 72 -6.88 24.04 -1.63
CA VAL A 72 -5.63 23.88 -2.41
C VAL A 72 -5.78 24.53 -3.78
N VAL A 73 -6.88 24.24 -4.47
CA VAL A 73 -7.14 24.79 -5.82
C VAL A 73 -7.21 26.32 -5.77
N ASN A 74 -7.89 26.89 -4.77
CA ASN A 74 -8.08 28.34 -4.62
C ASN A 74 -6.93 29.03 -3.86
N ALA A 75 -5.77 28.39 -3.71
CA ALA A 75 -4.65 28.98 -3.01
C ALA A 75 -3.98 30.07 -3.87
N LEU A 76 -4.00 31.32 -3.41
CA LEU A 76 -3.34 32.47 -4.06
C LEU A 76 -1.80 32.50 -3.87
N GLY A 77 -1.18 31.43 -3.34
CA GLY A 77 0.25 31.43 -3.05
C GLY A 77 0.82 30.02 -2.86
N SER A 78 2.10 29.88 -3.22
CA SER A 78 2.82 28.59 -3.29
C SER A 78 2.92 27.87 -1.94
N LYS A 79 2.99 28.61 -0.82
CA LYS A 79 3.14 28.03 0.52
C LYS A 79 2.02 27.04 0.88
N LYS A 80 0.76 27.39 0.65
CA LYS A 80 -0.39 26.51 0.99
C LYS A 80 -0.38 25.22 0.18
N VAL A 81 0.02 25.32 -1.09
CA VAL A 81 0.16 24.16 -1.97
C VAL A 81 1.34 23.29 -1.53
N ALA A 82 2.47 23.90 -1.19
CA ALA A 82 3.65 23.22 -0.66
C ALA A 82 3.40 22.55 0.70
N ASP A 83 2.64 23.17 1.61
CA ASP A 83 2.26 22.53 2.88
C ASP A 83 1.40 21.28 2.64
N HIS A 84 0.58 21.31 1.58
CA HIS A 84 -0.28 20.20 1.21
C HIS A 84 0.50 19.06 0.53
N PHE A 85 1.22 19.32 -0.56
CA PHE A 85 1.92 18.30 -1.36
C PHE A 85 3.40 18.17 -1.06
N GLY A 86 4.06 19.25 -0.68
CA GLY A 86 5.51 19.34 -0.50
C GLY A 86 6.07 18.35 0.51
N VAL A 87 7.34 18.03 0.31
CA VAL A 87 8.09 17.09 1.12
C VAL A 87 9.25 17.81 1.81
N PRO A 88 9.80 17.26 2.90
CA PRO A 88 11.02 17.76 3.51
C PRO A 88 12.15 17.95 2.49
N SER A 89 13.00 18.96 2.70
CA SER A 89 14.07 19.31 1.77
C SER A 89 15.12 18.21 1.58
N PHE A 90 15.36 17.39 2.60
CA PHE A 90 16.33 16.28 2.52
C PHE A 90 15.86 15.15 1.59
N GLU A 91 14.58 15.13 1.20
CA GLU A 91 14.01 14.14 0.27
C GLU A 91 14.12 14.60 -1.20
N LYS A 92 14.75 15.75 -1.46
CA LYS A 92 14.79 16.37 -2.78
C LYS A 92 15.46 15.48 -3.83
N ASP A 93 16.54 14.82 -3.43
CA ASP A 93 17.42 14.05 -4.32
C ASP A 93 17.03 12.57 -4.44
N TYR A 94 15.95 12.17 -3.77
CA TYR A 94 15.47 10.80 -3.76
C TYR A 94 14.20 10.64 -4.61
N PRO A 95 14.00 9.47 -5.22
CA PRO A 95 12.73 9.10 -5.82
C PRO A 95 11.59 9.19 -4.83
N ARG A 96 10.51 9.84 -5.27
CA ARG A 96 9.34 10.04 -4.43
C ARG A 96 8.06 10.07 -5.22
N TYR A 97 6.99 9.66 -4.55
CA TYR A 97 5.64 9.76 -5.08
C TYR A 97 4.64 10.11 -3.98
N ILE A 98 3.52 10.67 -4.42
CA ILE A 98 2.43 11.07 -3.53
C ILE A 98 1.23 10.17 -3.83
N SER A 99 0.69 9.53 -2.80
CA SER A 99 -0.57 8.78 -2.87
C SER A 99 -1.71 9.67 -2.37
N VAL A 100 -2.74 9.86 -3.20
CA VAL A 100 -3.87 10.75 -2.88
C VAL A 100 -5.17 9.94 -2.89
N THR A 101 -5.91 9.99 -1.78
CA THR A 101 -7.25 9.39 -1.69
C THR A 101 -8.29 10.47 -1.42
N LEU A 102 -9.18 10.68 -2.38
CA LEU A 102 -10.33 11.57 -2.28
C LEU A 102 -11.46 10.89 -1.49
N THR A 103 -12.07 11.62 -0.56
CA THR A 103 -13.22 11.12 0.23
C THR A 103 -14.56 11.58 -0.33
N PHE A 104 -14.57 12.06 -1.56
CA PHE A 104 -15.67 12.73 -2.23
C PHE A 104 -15.53 12.49 -3.75
N ASN A 105 -16.60 12.71 -4.51
CA ASN A 105 -16.60 12.55 -5.96
C ASN A 105 -16.28 13.92 -6.60
N PRO A 106 -15.11 14.10 -7.24
CA PRO A 106 -14.67 15.40 -7.71
C PRO A 106 -15.46 15.94 -8.91
N ILE A 107 -16.35 15.15 -9.49
CA ILE A 107 -17.25 15.57 -10.57
C ILE A 107 -18.66 15.84 -10.05
N ARG A 108 -19.19 14.93 -9.22
CA ARG A 108 -20.58 14.99 -8.75
C ARG A 108 -20.81 16.00 -7.62
N ASP A 109 -19.81 16.24 -6.77
CA ASP A 109 -19.99 17.07 -5.57
C ASP A 109 -19.89 18.59 -5.85
N PHE A 110 -19.85 19.00 -7.12
CA PHE A 110 -19.91 20.39 -7.56
C PHE A 110 -21.19 20.66 -8.35
N LYS A 111 -21.76 21.87 -8.21
CA LYS A 111 -22.98 22.27 -8.94
C LYS A 111 -22.78 22.37 -10.46
N SER A 112 -21.58 22.72 -10.90
CA SER A 112 -21.24 22.92 -12.30
C SER A 112 -20.18 21.92 -12.73
N GLN A 113 -20.46 21.14 -13.78
CA GLN A 113 -19.50 20.21 -14.35
C GLN A 113 -18.24 20.92 -14.87
N LYS A 114 -18.39 22.15 -15.40
CA LYS A 114 -17.24 22.96 -15.83
C LYS A 114 -16.33 23.27 -14.65
N THR A 115 -16.90 23.80 -13.56
CA THR A 115 -16.13 24.10 -12.33
C THR A 115 -15.48 22.85 -11.74
N ALA A 116 -16.19 21.71 -11.76
CA ALA A 116 -15.65 20.45 -11.29
C ALA A 116 -14.38 20.05 -12.06
N LYS A 117 -14.43 20.11 -13.39
CA LYS A 117 -13.30 19.80 -14.28
C LYS A 117 -12.14 20.78 -14.06
N ASP A 118 -12.41 22.08 -14.06
CA ASP A 118 -11.38 23.12 -13.85
C ASP A 118 -10.67 22.93 -12.50
N TYR A 119 -11.42 22.60 -11.45
CA TYR A 119 -10.85 22.38 -10.12
C TYR A 119 -10.06 21.08 -10.04
N LEU A 120 -10.55 20.01 -10.67
CA LEU A 120 -9.85 18.73 -10.76
C LEU A 120 -8.53 18.89 -11.50
N GLU A 121 -8.54 19.58 -12.64
CA GLU A 121 -7.36 19.87 -13.43
C GLU A 121 -6.33 20.69 -12.64
N GLY A 122 -6.77 21.81 -12.04
CA GLY A 122 -5.88 22.65 -11.21
C GLY A 122 -5.27 21.88 -10.04
N TYR A 123 -6.05 21.03 -9.37
CA TYR A 123 -5.53 20.17 -8.29
C TYR A 123 -4.49 19.17 -8.79
N LEU A 124 -4.77 18.49 -9.91
CA LEU A 124 -3.91 17.47 -10.48
C LEU A 124 -2.60 18.06 -11.04
N PHE A 125 -2.62 19.27 -11.57
CA PHE A 125 -1.39 19.96 -11.99
C PHE A 125 -0.50 20.35 -10.81
N TYR A 126 -1.06 20.80 -9.69
CA TYR A 126 -0.28 20.95 -8.47
C TYR A 126 0.29 19.60 -8.02
N TYR A 127 -0.55 18.57 -7.91
CA TYR A 127 -0.12 17.22 -7.52
C TYR A 127 1.06 16.70 -8.37
N LYS A 128 0.91 16.81 -9.70
CA LYS A 128 1.88 16.40 -10.72
C LYS A 128 3.24 17.07 -10.55
N HIS A 129 3.27 18.33 -10.13
CA HIS A 129 4.51 19.08 -9.89
C HIS A 129 5.31 18.52 -8.70
N TYR A 130 4.64 18.05 -7.64
CA TYR A 130 5.33 17.60 -6.42
C TYR A 130 5.71 16.10 -6.44
N SER A 131 5.03 15.27 -7.24
CA SER A 131 5.36 13.86 -7.43
C SER A 131 6.43 13.71 -8.52
N THR A 132 7.62 13.18 -8.18
CA THR A 132 8.79 13.23 -9.09
C THR A 132 9.04 11.95 -9.86
N SER A 133 8.77 10.78 -9.28
CA SER A 133 9.17 9.50 -9.89
C SER A 133 8.06 8.83 -10.69
N VAL A 134 6.84 8.86 -10.16
CA VAL A 134 5.63 8.31 -10.78
C VAL A 134 4.43 9.16 -10.41
N LEU A 135 3.34 8.98 -11.13
CA LEU A 135 2.03 9.55 -10.82
C LEU A 135 1.09 8.42 -10.44
N LEU A 136 0.42 8.56 -9.30
CA LEU A 136 -0.68 7.70 -8.89
C LEU A 136 -1.96 8.48 -9.16
N VAL A 137 -2.80 8.02 -10.09
CA VAL A 137 -4.12 8.61 -10.33
C VAL A 137 -4.87 8.58 -8.99
N PRO A 138 -5.34 9.74 -8.45
CA PRO A 138 -5.94 9.76 -7.13
C PRO A 138 -7.06 8.75 -6.97
N ASN A 139 -7.00 7.96 -5.92
CA ASN A 139 -8.05 7.00 -5.59
C ASN A 139 -9.26 7.74 -5.04
N ILE A 140 -10.45 7.20 -5.23
CA ILE A 140 -11.70 7.75 -4.70
C ILE A 140 -12.31 6.70 -3.77
N LYS A 141 -12.62 7.08 -2.54
CA LYS A 141 -13.40 6.22 -1.66
C LYS A 141 -14.77 5.99 -2.28
N ILE A 142 -15.11 4.75 -2.57
CA ILE A 142 -16.38 4.40 -3.23
C ILE A 142 -17.60 4.54 -2.31
N TYR A 143 -17.38 4.60 -1.00
CA TYR A 143 -18.41 4.95 -0.01
C TYR A 143 -17.84 5.73 1.17
N ARG A 144 -18.70 6.53 1.82
CA ARG A 144 -18.42 7.19 3.09
C ARG A 144 -19.49 6.85 4.11
N TYR A 145 -19.13 6.91 5.38
CA TYR A 145 -20.07 6.74 6.47
C TYR A 145 -20.50 8.12 6.96
N ILE A 146 -21.81 8.35 7.01
CA ILE A 146 -22.40 9.56 7.57
C ILE A 146 -22.96 9.22 8.93
N LYS A 147 -22.64 10.02 9.94
CA LYS A 147 -23.25 9.92 11.26
C LYS A 147 -24.39 10.93 11.37
N GLN A 148 -25.60 10.45 11.66
CA GLN A 148 -26.78 11.28 11.95
C GLN A 148 -27.32 10.86 13.31
N GLY A 149 -27.03 11.65 14.35
CA GLY A 149 -27.26 11.26 15.74
C GLY A 149 -26.49 9.98 16.10
N ASN A 150 -27.18 8.96 16.59
CA ASN A 150 -26.60 7.65 16.93
C ASN A 150 -26.58 6.66 15.74
N ARG A 151 -27.10 7.04 14.57
CA ARG A 151 -27.13 6.17 13.39
C ARG A 151 -25.94 6.46 12.48
N VAL A 152 -25.32 5.40 11.98
CA VAL A 152 -24.28 5.46 10.95
C VAL A 152 -24.84 4.87 9.67
N SER A 153 -24.99 5.69 8.64
CA SER A 153 -25.42 5.26 7.30
C SER A 153 -24.25 5.23 6.33
N LYS A 154 -24.33 4.35 5.34
CA LYS A 154 -23.33 4.22 4.27
C LYS A 154 -23.85 4.93 3.02
N GLU A 155 -23.12 5.92 2.54
CA GLU A 155 -23.43 6.65 1.31
C GLU A 155 -22.47 6.24 0.20
N VAL A 156 -23.00 5.95 -0.99
CA VAL A 156 -22.21 5.63 -2.18
C VAL A 156 -21.66 6.92 -2.80
N VAL A 157 -20.33 7.00 -2.88
CA VAL A 157 -19.61 8.15 -3.46
C VAL A 157 -19.37 7.94 -4.96
N ALA A 158 -19.07 6.71 -5.36
CA ALA A 158 -18.90 6.34 -6.76
C ALA A 158 -19.34 4.88 -7.00
N THR A 159 -20.13 4.66 -8.06
CA THR A 159 -20.33 3.32 -8.62
C THR A 159 -19.07 2.85 -9.36
N ALA A 160 -19.01 1.58 -9.79
CA ALA A 160 -17.88 1.08 -10.58
C ALA A 160 -17.70 1.84 -11.90
N ASP A 161 -18.81 2.17 -12.59
CA ASP A 161 -18.77 2.95 -13.84
C ASP A 161 -18.31 4.40 -13.62
N GLU A 162 -18.85 5.06 -12.59
CA GLU A 162 -18.42 6.40 -12.22
C GLU A 162 -16.93 6.41 -11.86
N PHE A 163 -16.47 5.40 -11.11
CA PHE A 163 -15.07 5.26 -10.72
C PHE A 163 -14.15 5.09 -11.94
N ILE A 164 -14.51 4.23 -12.89
CA ILE A 164 -13.77 4.03 -14.15
C ILE A 164 -13.69 5.33 -14.94
N ASN A 165 -14.82 6.03 -15.14
CA ASN A 165 -14.84 7.29 -15.88
C ASN A 165 -13.99 8.37 -15.21
N LEU A 166 -13.98 8.41 -13.87
CA LEU A 166 -13.15 9.33 -13.09
C LEU A 166 -11.68 9.00 -13.23
N ILE A 167 -11.29 7.73 -13.21
CA ILE A 167 -9.90 7.30 -13.44
C ILE A 167 -9.44 7.72 -14.82
N ASP A 168 -10.21 7.43 -15.88
CA ASP A 168 -9.86 7.82 -17.24
C ASP A 168 -9.70 9.35 -17.34
N THR A 169 -10.63 10.11 -16.76
CA THR A 169 -10.54 11.58 -16.74
C THR A 169 -9.27 12.08 -16.04
N MET A 170 -8.96 11.54 -14.86
CA MET A 170 -7.78 11.94 -14.10
C MET A 170 -6.49 11.46 -14.77
N TYR A 171 -6.51 10.29 -15.41
CA TYR A 171 -5.41 9.76 -16.20
C TYR A 171 -5.09 10.74 -17.32
N ASP A 172 -6.07 11.12 -18.15
CA ASP A 172 -5.89 12.02 -19.30
C ASP A 172 -5.32 13.39 -18.88
N ILE A 173 -5.77 13.94 -17.74
CA ILE A 173 -5.23 15.19 -17.18
C ILE A 173 -3.75 15.02 -16.77
N LEU A 174 -3.42 13.92 -16.09
CA LEU A 174 -2.05 13.64 -15.65
C LEU A 174 -1.12 13.31 -16.81
N ASP A 175 -1.67 12.71 -17.86
CA ASP A 175 -1.01 12.31 -19.09
C ASP A 175 -0.50 13.53 -19.89
N TYR A 176 -1.21 14.66 -19.81
CA TYR A 176 -0.91 15.86 -20.57
C TYR A 176 0.50 16.40 -20.31
N ARG A 177 1.40 16.32 -21.31
CA ARG A 177 2.79 16.81 -21.26
C ARG A 177 3.56 16.34 -20.01
N ASP A 178 3.44 15.06 -19.63
CA ASP A 178 4.32 14.39 -18.67
C ASP A 178 4.82 13.06 -19.25
N ASN A 179 5.97 12.58 -18.77
CA ASN A 179 6.56 11.30 -19.16
C ASN A 179 6.68 10.34 -17.97
N LYS A 180 6.27 10.75 -16.76
CA LYS A 180 6.26 9.88 -15.58
C LYS A 180 5.31 8.70 -15.82
N PRO A 181 5.67 7.50 -15.36
CA PRO A 181 4.73 6.39 -15.33
C PRO A 181 3.51 6.71 -14.50
N ILE A 182 2.33 6.36 -15.02
CA ILE A 182 1.04 6.63 -14.37
C ILE A 182 0.47 5.30 -13.88
N PHE A 183 0.14 5.21 -12.60
CA PHE A 183 -0.51 4.06 -11.98
C PHE A 183 -1.98 4.35 -11.73
N VAL A 184 -2.86 3.43 -12.13
CA VAL A 184 -4.31 3.55 -11.94
C VAL A 184 -4.78 2.79 -10.68
N PRO A 185 -5.73 3.32 -9.90
CA PRO A 185 -6.07 2.77 -8.60
C PRO A 185 -6.95 1.51 -8.69
N LEU A 186 -6.68 0.51 -7.85
CA LEU A 186 -7.55 -0.63 -7.59
C LEU A 186 -8.18 -0.47 -6.20
N SER A 187 -9.46 -0.13 -6.14
CA SER A 187 -10.18 -0.10 -4.87
C SER A 187 -10.62 -1.50 -4.44
N LEU A 188 -10.06 -2.00 -3.34
CA LEU A 188 -10.42 -3.31 -2.76
C LEU A 188 -11.79 -3.31 -2.07
N ARG A 189 -12.55 -2.22 -2.14
CA ARG A 189 -13.90 -2.12 -1.58
C ARG A 189 -14.98 -2.60 -2.55
N PHE A 190 -14.63 -2.77 -3.83
CA PHE A 190 -15.53 -3.24 -4.86
C PHE A 190 -15.94 -4.72 -4.69
N SER A 191 -17.06 -5.08 -5.31
CA SER A 191 -17.50 -6.48 -5.42
C SER A 191 -16.59 -7.26 -6.38
N MET A 192 -16.64 -8.59 -6.36
CA MET A 192 -15.85 -9.41 -7.30
C MET A 192 -16.18 -9.12 -8.77
N ASN A 193 -17.44 -8.82 -9.08
CA ASN A 193 -17.88 -8.47 -10.43
C ASN A 193 -17.29 -7.12 -10.86
N ASP A 194 -17.34 -6.12 -9.98
CA ASP A 194 -16.76 -4.80 -10.23
C ASP A 194 -15.24 -4.85 -10.37
N ILE A 195 -14.56 -5.68 -9.57
CA ILE A 195 -13.12 -5.94 -9.68
C ILE A 195 -12.79 -6.52 -11.07
N SER A 196 -13.58 -7.49 -11.54
CA SER A 196 -13.40 -8.09 -12.86
C SER A 196 -13.64 -7.08 -13.98
N LYS A 197 -14.67 -6.24 -13.84
CA LYS A 197 -15.00 -5.16 -14.76
C LYS A 197 -13.87 -4.14 -14.85
N LEU A 198 -13.31 -3.74 -13.72
CA LEU A 198 -12.18 -2.81 -13.64
C LEU A 198 -10.94 -3.40 -14.31
N ALA A 199 -10.59 -4.66 -14.04
CA ALA A 199 -9.47 -5.35 -14.68
C ALA A 199 -9.62 -5.39 -16.21
N LYS A 200 -10.80 -5.76 -16.72
CA LYS A 200 -11.09 -5.78 -18.17
C LYS A 200 -10.96 -4.38 -18.80
N HIS A 201 -11.42 -3.33 -18.11
CA HIS A 201 -11.25 -1.95 -18.57
C HIS A 201 -9.77 -1.58 -18.65
N TYR A 202 -8.99 -1.88 -17.62
CA TYR A 202 -7.56 -1.57 -17.57
C TYR A 202 -6.79 -2.29 -18.67
N ILE A 203 -7.12 -3.56 -18.94
CA ILE A 203 -6.53 -4.30 -20.07
C ILE A 203 -6.85 -3.62 -21.40
N LYS A 204 -8.12 -3.24 -21.62
CA LYS A 204 -8.54 -2.56 -22.86
C LYS A 204 -7.84 -1.22 -23.06
N LYS A 205 -7.52 -0.51 -21.98
CA LYS A 205 -6.81 0.77 -21.99
C LYS A 205 -5.28 0.64 -21.89
N GLU A 206 -4.77 -0.58 -21.83
CA GLU A 206 -3.35 -0.89 -21.62
C GLU A 206 -2.75 -0.27 -20.34
N TYR A 207 -3.59 -0.09 -19.31
CA TYR A 207 -3.15 0.35 -17.99
C TYR A 207 -2.51 -0.82 -17.22
N TYR A 208 -1.21 -1.01 -17.40
CA TYR A 208 -0.46 -2.10 -16.75
C TYR A 208 0.24 -1.69 -15.45
N ASN A 209 0.33 -0.40 -15.17
CA ASN A 209 0.79 0.10 -13.88
C ASN A 209 -0.43 0.25 -12.94
N VAL A 210 -0.51 -0.56 -11.89
CA VAL A 210 -1.67 -0.62 -10.99
C VAL A 210 -1.29 -0.21 -9.57
N TRP A 211 -2.06 0.68 -8.99
CA TRP A 211 -1.91 1.10 -7.61
C TRP A 211 -3.01 0.52 -6.72
N ILE A 212 -2.66 -0.35 -5.77
CA ILE A 212 -3.59 -0.87 -4.77
C ILE A 212 -3.55 0.02 -3.53
N ASP A 213 -4.60 0.81 -3.32
CA ASP A 213 -4.78 1.60 -2.11
C ASP A 213 -5.51 0.76 -1.05
N PHE A 214 -4.80 0.36 0.01
CA PHE A 214 -5.39 -0.38 1.13
C PHE A 214 -6.28 0.49 2.02
N GLU A 215 -6.23 1.81 1.83
CA GLU A 215 -6.93 2.84 2.57
C GLU A 215 -6.75 2.76 4.11
N GLY A 216 -5.63 2.19 4.58
CA GLY A 216 -5.35 1.96 6.00
C GLY A 216 -5.91 0.67 6.57
N GLY A 217 -6.43 -0.23 5.74
CA GLY A 217 -6.80 -1.58 6.17
C GLY A 217 -5.66 -2.57 6.03
N ALA A 218 -5.83 -3.73 6.65
CA ALA A 218 -4.85 -4.81 6.63
C ALA A 218 -4.93 -5.65 5.35
N VAL A 219 -3.95 -6.52 5.16
CA VAL A 219 -4.01 -7.66 4.22
C VAL A 219 -4.83 -8.76 4.91
N THR A 220 -6.01 -9.04 4.35
CA THR A 220 -6.99 -10.01 4.86
C THR A 220 -7.46 -10.92 3.73
N GLU A 221 -8.05 -12.06 4.06
CA GLU A 221 -8.47 -13.08 3.09
C GLU A 221 -9.40 -12.52 2.00
N ASP A 222 -10.36 -11.67 2.37
CA ASP A 222 -11.29 -11.05 1.43
C ASP A 222 -10.60 -10.06 0.48
N ARG A 223 -9.55 -9.38 0.96
CA ARG A 223 -8.76 -8.45 0.14
C ARG A 223 -7.82 -9.21 -0.78
N ILE A 224 -7.16 -10.25 -0.27
CA ILE A 224 -6.33 -11.17 -1.06
C ILE A 224 -7.17 -11.76 -2.20
N ALA A 225 -8.37 -12.26 -1.92
CA ALA A 225 -9.25 -12.83 -2.93
C ALA A 225 -9.62 -11.83 -4.04
N ARG A 226 -9.86 -10.55 -3.71
CA ARG A 226 -10.11 -9.50 -4.71
C ARG A 226 -8.88 -9.22 -5.56
N ILE A 227 -7.70 -9.19 -4.95
CA ILE A 227 -6.44 -9.01 -5.68
C ILE A 227 -6.20 -10.20 -6.61
N HIS A 228 -6.39 -11.44 -6.13
CA HIS A 228 -6.31 -12.65 -6.95
C HIS A 228 -7.28 -12.58 -8.12
N LYS A 229 -8.53 -12.16 -7.89
CA LYS A 229 -9.50 -12.00 -8.97
C LYS A 229 -9.05 -10.99 -10.01
N PHE A 230 -8.52 -9.84 -9.57
CA PHE A 230 -7.98 -8.81 -10.46
C PHE A 230 -6.80 -9.33 -11.29
N MET A 231 -5.77 -9.89 -10.63
CA MET A 231 -4.55 -10.37 -11.28
C MET A 231 -4.82 -11.53 -12.24
N ARG A 232 -5.73 -12.44 -11.86
CA ARG A 232 -6.12 -13.58 -12.69
C ARG A 232 -6.68 -13.16 -14.05
N VAL A 233 -7.40 -12.04 -14.13
CA VAL A 233 -7.93 -11.54 -15.41
C VAL A 233 -6.80 -11.10 -16.36
N PHE A 234 -5.69 -10.57 -15.83
CA PHE A 234 -4.49 -10.28 -16.64
C PHE A 234 -3.73 -11.55 -17.00
N ASP A 235 -3.63 -12.48 -16.06
CA ASP A 235 -2.89 -13.74 -16.26
C ASP A 235 -3.55 -14.65 -17.30
N GLU A 236 -4.89 -14.74 -17.29
CA GLU A 236 -5.69 -15.46 -18.31
C GLU A 236 -5.45 -14.95 -19.74
N LEU A 237 -4.93 -13.72 -19.90
CA LEU A 237 -4.58 -13.11 -21.19
C LEU A 237 -3.07 -13.04 -21.44
N GLY A 238 -2.24 -13.67 -20.58
CA GLY A 238 -0.78 -13.63 -20.70
C GLY A 238 -0.17 -12.26 -20.43
N LEU A 239 -0.91 -11.36 -19.77
CA LEU A 239 -0.49 -9.97 -19.50
C LEU A 239 0.07 -9.78 -18.09
N PHE A 240 0.12 -10.82 -17.26
CA PHE A 240 0.60 -10.71 -15.88
C PHE A 240 2.02 -10.15 -15.80
N ASP A 241 2.95 -10.55 -16.68
CA ASP A 241 4.34 -10.06 -16.66
C ASP A 241 4.45 -8.56 -16.89
N LYS A 242 3.51 -7.97 -17.65
CA LYS A 242 3.48 -6.52 -17.90
C LYS A 242 3.00 -5.71 -16.70
N LEU A 243 2.33 -6.33 -15.73
CA LEU A 243 1.77 -5.61 -14.59
C LEU A 243 2.84 -5.11 -13.62
N VAL A 244 2.86 -3.83 -13.28
CA VAL A 244 3.66 -3.33 -12.15
C VAL A 244 2.73 -2.84 -11.07
N VAL A 245 2.93 -3.31 -9.84
CA VAL A 245 1.97 -3.10 -8.76
C VAL A 245 2.63 -2.30 -7.63
N ILE A 246 2.03 -1.17 -7.29
CA ILE A 246 2.33 -0.42 -6.07
C ILE A 246 1.21 -0.67 -5.07
N ALA A 247 1.52 -1.10 -3.85
CA ALA A 247 0.54 -1.13 -2.76
C ALA A 247 0.86 0.01 -1.79
N THR A 248 -0.11 0.85 -1.44
CA THR A 248 0.08 1.88 -0.41
C THR A 248 -0.97 1.83 0.67
N ASN A 249 -0.75 2.59 1.75
CA ASN A 249 -1.65 2.68 2.89
C ASN A 249 -1.98 1.32 3.50
N VAL A 250 -1.07 0.35 3.38
CA VAL A 250 -1.21 -0.95 4.03
C VAL A 250 -1.11 -0.72 5.54
N ARG A 251 -1.96 -1.39 6.32
CA ARG A 251 -1.85 -1.37 7.77
C ARG A 251 -0.70 -2.28 8.21
N ARG A 252 0.10 -1.84 9.18
CA ARG A 252 1.19 -2.64 9.78
C ARG A 252 0.69 -3.98 10.36
N GLU A 253 -0.38 -3.93 11.14
CA GLU A 253 -0.91 -5.09 11.89
C GLU A 253 -2.31 -5.46 11.40
N ILE A 254 -2.64 -6.75 11.34
CA ILE A 254 -3.99 -7.20 10.96
C ILE A 254 -5.01 -6.74 12.01
N ILE A 255 -4.76 -7.09 13.27
CA ILE A 255 -5.55 -6.68 14.43
C ILE A 255 -4.57 -6.23 15.52
N SER A 256 -4.73 -4.98 15.97
CA SER A 256 -3.92 -4.42 17.05
C SER A 256 -4.73 -4.39 18.35
N ASN A 257 -4.25 -5.09 19.37
CA ASN A 257 -4.87 -5.09 20.71
C ASN A 257 -3.81 -4.69 21.75
N ILE A 258 -4.14 -3.72 22.60
CA ILE A 258 -3.25 -3.20 23.64
C ILE A 258 -2.88 -4.25 24.70
N LYS A 259 -3.81 -5.16 24.99
CA LYS A 259 -3.61 -6.23 25.98
C LYS A 259 -2.71 -7.35 25.48
N LYS A 260 -2.57 -7.50 24.16
CA LYS A 260 -1.74 -8.55 23.58
C LYS A 260 -0.30 -8.11 23.49
N ASP A 261 0.59 -9.04 23.75
CA ASP A 261 2.03 -8.84 23.70
C ASP A 261 2.58 -8.88 22.28
N TYR A 262 1.91 -9.60 21.40
CA TYR A 262 2.21 -9.63 19.97
C TYR A 262 0.95 -9.55 19.12
N THR A 263 1.09 -9.05 17.90
CA THR A 263 -0.02 -8.86 16.95
C THR A 263 0.36 -9.32 15.54
N PRO A 264 -0.55 -9.96 14.79
CA PRO A 264 -0.24 -10.47 13.45
C PRO A 264 0.23 -9.37 12.49
N ALA A 265 1.33 -9.61 11.78
CA ALA A 265 1.83 -8.70 10.75
C ALA A 265 0.95 -8.73 9.49
N SER A 266 0.72 -7.55 8.90
CA SER A 266 -0.11 -7.37 7.70
C SER A 266 0.72 -6.85 6.53
N ASP A 267 1.59 -5.88 6.76
CA ASP A 267 2.45 -5.29 5.74
C ASP A 267 3.51 -6.24 5.19
N ALA A 268 4.04 -7.15 6.02
CA ALA A 268 4.92 -8.23 5.58
C ALA A 268 4.27 -9.19 4.55
N LEU A 269 2.93 -9.18 4.44
CA LEU A 269 2.18 -9.99 3.48
C LEU A 269 1.97 -9.26 2.13
N ALA A 270 2.30 -7.98 2.04
CA ALA A 270 1.96 -7.15 0.88
C ALA A 270 2.75 -7.54 -0.39
N SER A 271 3.97 -8.04 -0.25
CA SER A 271 4.73 -8.63 -1.38
C SER A 271 4.09 -9.92 -1.89
N LEU A 272 3.54 -10.74 -0.99
CA LEU A 272 2.95 -12.06 -1.31
C LEU A 272 1.64 -11.98 -2.12
N ILE A 273 1.01 -10.81 -2.12
CA ILE A 273 -0.16 -10.49 -2.97
C ILE A 273 0.24 -9.87 -4.32
N GLY A 274 1.53 -9.92 -4.67
CA GLY A 274 2.07 -9.47 -5.95
C GLY A 274 2.43 -7.99 -6.04
N ALA A 275 2.55 -7.27 -4.92
CA ALA A 275 3.04 -5.89 -4.93
C ALA A 275 4.56 -5.84 -5.11
N ASN A 276 5.03 -4.95 -6.00
CA ASN A 276 6.46 -4.74 -6.27
C ASN A 276 7.03 -3.56 -5.49
N ILE A 277 6.21 -2.57 -5.15
CA ILE A 277 6.60 -1.42 -4.31
C ILE A 277 5.55 -1.28 -3.21
N ILE A 278 5.98 -1.27 -1.94
CA ILE A 278 5.09 -1.38 -0.79
C ILE A 278 5.24 -0.18 0.14
N GLY A 279 4.17 0.60 0.29
CA GLY A 279 3.97 1.72 1.22
C GLY A 279 2.99 1.41 2.36
N VAL A 280 3.43 1.67 3.58
CA VAL A 280 2.61 1.61 4.81
C VAL A 280 2.62 3.02 5.38
N ASN A 281 1.45 3.64 5.40
CA ASN A 281 1.30 5.03 5.88
C ASN A 281 0.13 5.20 6.85
N ARG A 282 -0.38 4.11 7.43
CA ARG A 282 -1.54 4.21 8.31
C ARG A 282 -1.50 3.28 9.51
N GLU A 283 -1.30 3.88 10.67
CA GLU A 283 -1.99 3.43 11.86
C GLU A 283 -3.49 3.76 11.71
N PRO A 284 -4.41 2.87 12.12
CA PRO A 284 -5.84 3.15 12.04
C PRO A 284 -6.20 4.42 12.80
N LEU A 285 -7.10 5.23 12.24
CA LEU A 285 -7.89 6.14 13.06
C LEU A 285 -8.71 5.29 14.02
N ARG A 286 -8.49 5.43 15.34
CA ARG A 286 -9.32 4.77 16.35
C ARG A 286 -10.76 5.25 16.17
N PRO A 287 -11.76 4.34 16.13
CA PRO A 287 -13.14 4.75 16.36
C PRO A 287 -13.20 5.44 17.72
N VAL A 288 -13.65 6.69 17.75
CA VAL A 288 -13.92 7.38 19.00
C VAL A 288 -15.42 7.29 19.24
N GLU A 289 -15.81 6.32 20.05
CA GLU A 289 -16.98 6.37 20.92
C GLU A 289 -16.68 5.54 22.16
N GLY A 290 -16.73 6.17 23.34
CA GLY A 290 -16.30 5.60 24.62
C GLY A 290 -14.78 5.66 24.81
N GLN A 291 -14.23 6.83 25.19
CA GLN A 291 -12.81 6.98 25.48
C GLN A 291 -12.37 6.01 26.58
N LEU A 292 -11.73 4.91 26.20
CA LEU A 292 -10.71 4.31 27.06
C LEU A 292 -9.60 5.37 27.21
N VAL A 293 -9.57 6.05 28.35
CA VAL A 293 -8.45 6.91 28.76
C VAL A 293 -7.28 5.97 29.02
N ILE A 294 -6.51 5.67 27.97
CA ILE A 294 -5.29 4.88 28.07
C ILE A 294 -4.16 5.84 28.41
N GLU A 295 -3.43 5.57 29.49
CA GLU A 295 -2.22 6.29 29.86
C GLU A 295 -1.24 6.39 28.68
N ARG A 296 -0.64 7.56 28.50
CA ARG A 296 0.29 7.81 27.37
C ARG A 296 1.47 6.85 27.36
N SER A 297 1.96 6.42 28.53
CA SER A 297 3.01 5.41 28.69
C SER A 297 2.60 4.06 28.10
N LYS A 298 1.46 3.51 28.55
CA LYS A 298 0.89 2.25 28.04
C LYS A 298 0.61 2.32 26.53
N LEU A 299 0.18 3.48 26.04
CA LEU A 299 0.00 3.69 24.60
C LEU A 299 1.33 3.67 23.83
N ARG A 300 2.37 4.29 24.38
CA ARG A 300 3.70 4.31 23.78
C ARG A 300 4.29 2.90 23.71
N GLU A 301 4.27 2.17 24.82
CA GLU A 301 4.72 0.78 24.89
C GLU A 301 3.94 -0.11 23.92
N HIS A 302 2.63 0.08 23.82
CA HIS A 302 1.80 -0.67 22.90
C HIS A 302 2.14 -0.42 21.42
N LYS A 303 2.47 0.82 21.07
CA LYS A 303 2.80 1.20 19.68
C LYS A 303 4.23 0.82 19.30
N ALA A 304 5.15 0.86 20.27
CA ALA A 304 6.53 0.44 20.13
C ALA A 304 6.62 -1.08 20.01
N ARG A 305 6.25 -1.59 18.83
CA ARG A 305 6.35 -3.00 18.45
C ARG A 305 7.43 -3.19 17.40
N ILE A 306 7.98 -4.39 17.36
CA ILE A 306 9.07 -4.79 16.48
C ILE A 306 8.62 -6.02 15.69
N PHE A 307 8.83 -5.96 14.38
CA PHE A 307 8.55 -7.07 13.48
C PHE A 307 9.52 -8.23 13.72
N ASP A 308 8.96 -9.42 13.92
CA ASP A 308 9.72 -10.66 13.93
C ASP A 308 9.47 -11.40 12.61
N HIS A 309 10.49 -11.37 11.76
CA HIS A 309 10.49 -12.00 10.45
C HIS A 309 10.39 -13.54 10.50
N THR A 310 10.79 -14.17 11.60
CA THR A 310 10.70 -15.64 11.74
C THR A 310 9.27 -16.08 11.98
N ARG A 311 8.54 -15.34 12.83
CA ARG A 311 7.17 -15.69 13.26
C ARG A 311 6.07 -14.92 12.54
N TYR A 312 6.38 -13.82 11.87
CA TYR A 312 5.41 -12.86 11.26
C TYR A 312 4.49 -12.17 12.28
N TYR A 313 5.03 -11.84 13.44
CA TYR A 313 4.34 -11.10 14.48
C TYR A 313 5.05 -9.77 14.79
N TYR A 314 4.28 -8.80 15.26
CA TYR A 314 4.77 -7.57 15.87
C TYR A 314 4.74 -7.67 17.39
N PHE A 315 5.88 -7.92 18.01
CA PHE A 315 6.02 -8.02 19.46
C PHE A 315 6.24 -6.65 20.09
N LYS A 316 5.67 -6.38 21.27
CA LYS A 316 6.06 -5.18 22.04
C LYS A 316 7.56 -5.19 22.26
N ALA A 317 8.22 -4.06 22.07
CA ALA A 317 9.67 -3.97 22.20
C ALA A 317 10.16 -4.36 23.61
N ILE A 318 9.36 -4.13 24.65
CA ILE A 318 9.73 -4.46 26.04
C ILE A 318 9.96 -5.97 26.28
N ILE A 319 9.25 -6.83 25.54
CA ILE A 319 9.35 -8.29 25.64
C ILE A 319 10.18 -8.92 24.51
N ALA A 320 10.72 -8.10 23.60
CA ALA A 320 11.53 -8.58 22.50
C ALA A 320 12.95 -8.88 23.01
N ASP A 321 13.10 -9.96 23.76
CA ASP A 321 14.34 -10.35 24.43
C ASP A 321 15.51 -10.58 23.45
N TRP A 322 15.22 -11.03 22.23
CA TRP A 322 16.18 -11.16 21.12
C TRP A 322 16.74 -9.83 20.57
N LEU A 323 16.18 -8.69 20.97
CA LEU A 323 16.65 -7.38 20.53
C LEU A 323 17.71 -6.84 21.50
N ASP A 324 18.83 -6.37 20.98
CA ASP A 324 19.84 -5.66 21.76
C ASP A 324 19.23 -4.57 22.67
N GLN A 325 19.77 -4.42 23.88
CA GLN A 325 19.21 -3.54 24.91
C GLN A 325 19.26 -2.07 24.47
N GLU A 326 20.32 -1.62 23.81
CA GLU A 326 20.46 -0.24 23.34
C GLU A 326 19.44 0.06 22.24
N ILE A 327 19.32 -0.85 21.26
CA ILE A 327 18.32 -0.74 20.20
C ILE A 327 16.91 -0.75 20.78
N ARG A 328 16.63 -1.64 21.75
CA ARG A 328 15.34 -1.73 22.44
C ARG A 328 14.95 -0.42 23.11
N LEU A 329 15.89 0.23 23.81
CA LEU A 329 15.65 1.53 24.43
C LEU A 329 15.39 2.63 23.39
N LYS A 330 16.14 2.62 22.27
CA LYS A 330 15.94 3.59 21.17
C LYS A 330 14.54 3.47 20.56
N VAL A 331 14.10 2.26 20.23
CA VAL A 331 12.76 2.04 19.62
C VAL A 331 11.61 2.30 20.60
N LEU A 332 11.80 2.08 21.91
CA LEU A 332 10.79 2.40 22.93
C LEU A 332 10.62 3.91 23.12
N ASN A 333 11.72 4.66 23.07
CA ASN A 333 11.74 6.09 23.39
C ASN A 333 11.52 6.99 22.17
N ASP A 334 11.84 6.54 20.96
CA ASP A 334 11.64 7.29 19.72
C ASP A 334 10.78 6.53 18.70
N VAL A 335 9.56 7.02 18.52
CA VAL A 335 8.59 6.50 17.54
C VAL A 335 9.16 6.52 16.12
N LYS A 336 9.95 7.53 15.76
CA LYS A 336 10.51 7.63 14.41
C LYS A 336 11.58 6.57 14.16
N THR A 337 12.43 6.32 15.15
CA THR A 337 13.36 5.19 15.14
C THR A 337 12.62 3.86 15.07
N ASN A 338 11.54 3.64 15.83
CA ASN A 338 10.73 2.43 15.73
C ASN A 338 10.14 2.22 14.33
N VAL A 339 9.63 3.29 13.70
CA VAL A 339 9.10 3.23 12.34
C VAL A 339 10.20 2.86 11.34
N ALA A 340 11.33 3.56 11.37
CA ALA A 340 12.46 3.32 10.46
C ALA A 340 13.02 1.89 10.63
N PHE A 341 13.16 1.42 11.87
CA PHE A 341 13.64 0.08 12.17
C PHE A 341 12.70 -1.00 11.62
N ASN A 342 11.38 -0.85 11.80
CA ASN A 342 10.42 -1.80 11.24
C ASN A 342 10.37 -1.77 9.71
N ILE A 343 10.55 -0.60 9.08
CA ILE A 343 10.65 -0.52 7.61
C ILE A 343 11.83 -1.37 7.14
N ARG A 344 12.99 -1.25 7.81
CA ARG A 344 14.19 -2.05 7.49
C ARG A 344 13.93 -3.55 7.66
N LEU A 345 13.38 -3.97 8.79
CA LEU A 345 13.09 -5.39 9.06
C LEU A 345 12.11 -6.01 8.05
N VAL A 346 11.09 -5.26 7.63
CA VAL A 346 10.13 -5.73 6.62
C VAL A 346 10.75 -5.76 5.23
N ASP A 347 11.60 -4.79 4.87
CA ASP A 347 12.34 -4.80 3.60
C ASP A 347 13.33 -5.97 3.51
N GLU A 348 14.00 -6.30 4.61
CA GLU A 348 14.80 -7.52 4.70
C GLU A 348 13.97 -8.77 4.49
N GLU A 349 12.75 -8.80 5.03
CA GLU A 349 11.86 -9.94 4.83
C GLU A 349 11.44 -10.10 3.37
N PHE A 350 11.22 -9.00 2.64
CA PHE A 350 11.02 -9.06 1.19
C PHE A 350 12.24 -9.61 0.45
N CYS A 351 13.45 -9.35 0.96
CA CYS A 351 14.66 -9.98 0.42
C CYS A 351 14.67 -11.47 0.69
N ARG A 352 14.40 -11.92 1.92
CA ARG A 352 14.34 -13.36 2.25
C ARG A 352 13.31 -14.10 1.40
N GLN A 353 12.16 -13.47 1.12
CA GLN A 353 11.16 -14.03 0.19
C GLN A 353 11.70 -14.12 -1.23
N ALA A 354 12.37 -13.07 -1.73
CA ALA A 354 12.99 -13.08 -3.05
C ALA A 354 14.08 -14.16 -3.15
N ASP A 355 14.96 -14.26 -2.15
CA ASP A 355 16.02 -15.25 -2.08
C ASP A 355 15.44 -16.66 -2.06
N SER A 356 14.36 -16.91 -1.29
CA SER A 356 13.64 -18.19 -1.32
C SER A 356 13.10 -18.52 -2.72
N LEU A 357 12.53 -17.55 -3.44
CA LEU A 357 12.06 -17.79 -4.81
C LEU A 357 13.22 -18.11 -5.76
N LEU A 358 14.33 -17.39 -5.66
CA LEU A 358 15.50 -17.56 -6.52
C LEU A 358 16.23 -18.89 -6.27
N GLU A 359 16.39 -19.28 -4.99
CA GLU A 359 17.13 -20.48 -4.61
C GLU A 359 16.29 -21.75 -4.72
N LYS A 360 15.01 -21.69 -4.34
CA LYS A 360 14.13 -22.87 -4.22
C LYS A 360 13.05 -22.94 -5.30
N GLY A 361 12.96 -21.93 -6.17
CA GLY A 361 11.90 -21.81 -7.16
C GLY A 361 10.51 -21.53 -6.58
N SER A 362 10.42 -21.26 -5.27
CA SER A 362 9.13 -21.06 -4.58
C SER A 362 9.28 -20.34 -3.23
N VAL A 363 8.27 -19.54 -2.87
CA VAL A 363 8.12 -18.98 -1.51
C VAL A 363 7.23 -19.83 -0.61
N LYS A 364 6.66 -20.93 -1.11
CA LYS A 364 5.71 -21.79 -0.39
C LYS A 364 6.24 -22.22 0.98
N ASP A 365 7.39 -22.86 1.03
CA ASP A 365 7.94 -23.40 2.29
C ASP A 365 8.33 -22.29 3.26
N HIS A 366 8.85 -21.18 2.72
CA HIS A 366 9.15 -19.98 3.50
C HIS A 366 7.90 -19.44 4.20
N ILE A 367 6.76 -19.39 3.50
CA ILE A 367 5.46 -18.96 4.04
C ILE A 367 4.91 -19.99 5.05
N TYR A 368 4.98 -21.28 4.73
CA TYR A 368 4.45 -22.35 5.60
C TYR A 368 5.13 -22.40 6.96
N ASN A 369 6.41 -22.05 7.03
CA ASN A 369 7.18 -22.07 8.27
C ASN A 369 6.91 -20.87 9.19
N LYS A 370 6.08 -19.90 8.79
CA LYS A 370 5.75 -18.73 9.62
C LYS A 370 4.66 -19.06 10.63
N GLN A 371 4.99 -19.04 11.91
CA GLN A 371 4.07 -19.34 13.02
C GLN A 371 2.75 -18.56 12.93
N MET A 372 2.79 -17.24 12.71
CA MET A 372 1.59 -16.41 12.63
C MET A 372 0.62 -16.91 11.56
N LEU A 373 1.15 -17.33 10.41
CA LEU A 373 0.32 -17.75 9.30
C LEU A 373 -0.39 -19.09 9.57
N GLN A 374 0.22 -19.97 10.38
CA GLN A 374 -0.40 -21.21 10.82
C GLN A 374 -1.48 -20.96 11.89
N GLU A 375 -1.19 -20.10 12.87
CA GLU A 375 -2.08 -19.85 14.01
C GLU A 375 -3.26 -18.94 13.66
N TYR A 376 -3.03 -17.89 12.86
CA TYR A 376 -4.04 -16.87 12.59
C TYR A 376 -5.25 -17.49 11.88
N LYS A 377 -6.38 -17.53 12.60
CA LYS A 377 -7.63 -18.17 12.14
C LYS A 377 -7.40 -19.55 11.53
N GLN A 378 -6.55 -20.37 12.18
CA GLN A 378 -6.29 -21.76 11.78
C GLN A 378 -5.80 -21.89 10.32
N GLY A 379 -4.81 -21.07 9.94
CA GLY A 379 -4.18 -21.17 8.62
C GLY A 379 -4.96 -20.56 7.47
N SER A 380 -5.99 -19.74 7.74
CA SER A 380 -6.84 -19.17 6.68
C SER A 380 -6.05 -18.30 5.70
N LEU A 381 -5.06 -17.55 6.19
CA LEU A 381 -4.22 -16.68 5.36
C LEU A 381 -3.30 -17.48 4.45
N ILE A 382 -2.74 -18.61 4.91
CA ILE A 382 -1.93 -19.49 4.05
C ILE A 382 -2.76 -19.95 2.85
N LYS A 383 -4.01 -20.38 3.10
CA LYS A 383 -4.92 -20.83 2.04
C LYS A 383 -5.33 -19.70 1.07
N ALA A 384 -5.31 -18.45 1.54
CA ALA A 384 -5.62 -17.30 0.70
C ALA A 384 -4.41 -16.85 -0.12
N LEU A 385 -3.23 -16.82 0.48
CA LEU A 385 -1.98 -16.39 -0.15
C LEU A 385 -1.45 -17.44 -1.14
N LEU A 386 -1.58 -18.71 -0.79
CA LEU A 386 -1.15 -19.81 -1.62
C LEU A 386 -2.35 -20.34 -2.41
N ASN A 387 -2.27 -20.27 -3.74
CA ASN A 387 -3.14 -20.95 -4.70
C ASN A 387 -2.88 -22.48 -4.67
N ILE A 388 -2.97 -23.08 -3.51
CA ILE A 388 -2.94 -24.53 -3.37
C ILE A 388 -4.36 -24.99 -3.69
N GLU A 389 -4.51 -25.63 -4.85
CA GLU A 389 -5.75 -26.29 -5.22
C GLU A 389 -6.22 -27.13 -4.03
N ARG A 390 -7.39 -26.78 -3.47
CA ARG A 390 -8.11 -27.68 -2.59
C ARG A 390 -8.61 -28.85 -3.44
N GLY A 391 -7.76 -29.84 -3.69
CA GLY A 391 -8.20 -31.06 -4.39
C GLY A 391 -7.22 -31.77 -5.30
N THR A 392 -5.91 -31.77 -5.05
CA THR A 392 -4.98 -32.70 -5.74
C THR A 392 -3.96 -33.37 -4.81
N SER A 393 -4.28 -33.52 -3.52
CA SER A 393 -3.75 -34.65 -2.75
C SER A 393 -4.72 -35.81 -2.92
N LYS A 394 -4.55 -36.61 -3.98
CA LYS A 394 -4.95 -38.01 -3.88
C LYS A 394 -4.20 -38.56 -2.67
N ILE A 395 -4.94 -38.94 -1.64
CA ILE A 395 -4.48 -39.84 -0.60
C ILE A 395 -4.25 -41.20 -1.28
N THR A 396 -3.18 -41.37 -2.04
CA THR A 396 -2.77 -42.69 -2.61
C THR A 396 -1.27 -42.82 -2.91
N GLU A 397 -0.38 -42.01 -2.33
CA GLU A 397 1.08 -42.27 -2.43
C GLU A 397 1.75 -42.26 -1.06
N TRP A 398 1.08 -42.92 -0.10
CA TRP A 398 1.73 -43.51 1.06
C TRP A 398 1.38 -45.01 1.05
N PHE A 399 2.10 -45.74 0.22
CA PHE A 399 2.48 -47.14 0.45
C PHE A 399 3.92 -47.30 -0.03
#